data_AF-A0A2A5M4D5-F1
#
_entry.id   AF-A0A2A5M4D5-F1
#
_cell.length_a   1.000
_cell.length_b   1.000
_cell.length_c   1.000
_cell.angle_alpha   90.00
_cell.angle_beta   90.00
_cell.angle_gamma   90.00
#
_symmetry.space_group_name_H-M   'P 1'
#
loop_
_entity.id
_entity.type
_entity.pdbx_description
1 polymer ?
#
loop_
_entity_poly.entity_id
_entity_poly.type
_entity_poly.pdbx_seq_one_letter_code
_entity_poly.pdbx_strand_id
1 'polypeptide(L)'
;KNRSVLITEAGIAKAEKLFGVENLYSLDNAILAHQLDQALKAHNLFEKDVHYVLRNNEVIIVDEFTGRLSEGRRFSEGLHQALEAKENVKIQEESQTLADITFQNYFRMYNKLAGMTGTAQTEATEFSQIYSLDVISIPTNIPIKRQDKDDLIYKTQNEKFKAVIEEIKKANAKGQPVLVGTASIERSEVFHNMLVKEKIPHHVLNAKNHEQEALIIQDAGKKGAVTIATNMAGRGVDIKIDDEIRALGGLY
;
A
#
# COMPACT_ATOMS: atom_id res chain seq x y z
N LYS A 1 0.02 -3.15 24.95
CA LYS A 1 0.53 -2.47 26.18
C LYS A 1 0.05 -1.03 26.11
N ASN A 2 -0.96 -0.65 26.89
CA ASN A 2 -1.52 0.70 26.84
C ASN A 2 -0.57 1.66 27.56
N ARG A 3 0.17 2.49 26.80
CA ARG A 3 0.95 3.60 27.34
C ARG A 3 0.02 4.80 27.48
N SER A 4 -0.55 4.99 28.67
CA SER A 4 -1.41 6.12 29.00
C SER A 4 -0.86 6.89 30.19
N VAL A 5 -0.96 8.22 30.13
CA VAL A 5 -0.74 9.09 31.29
C VAL A 5 -2.11 9.41 31.89
N LEU A 6 -2.23 9.28 33.20
CA LEU A 6 -3.44 9.65 33.93
C LEU A 6 -3.12 10.83 34.85
N ILE A 7 -3.99 11.85 34.82
CA ILE A 7 -3.85 13.04 35.66
C ILE A 7 -4.43 12.74 37.04
N THR A 8 -3.72 13.13 38.09
CA THR A 8 -4.21 13.02 39.46
C THR A 8 -5.22 14.13 39.79
N GLU A 9 -6.03 13.97 40.83
CA GLU A 9 -6.96 15.01 41.30
C GLU A 9 -6.25 16.36 41.56
N ALA A 10 -5.07 16.32 42.18
CA ALA A 10 -4.25 17.51 42.37
C ALA A 10 -3.78 18.14 41.05
N GLY A 11 -3.51 17.33 40.03
CA GLY A 11 -3.16 17.79 38.68
C GLY A 11 -4.35 18.45 37.97
N ILE A 12 -5.55 17.88 38.11
CA ILE A 12 -6.80 18.44 37.57
C ILE A 12 -7.06 19.81 38.19
N ALA A 13 -7.04 19.92 39.53
CA ALA A 13 -7.25 21.19 40.22
C ALA A 13 -6.22 22.27 39.83
N LYS A 14 -4.97 21.86 39.56
CA LYS A 14 -3.94 22.77 39.06
C LYS A 14 -4.22 23.22 37.63
N ALA A 15 -4.64 22.31 36.75
CA ALA A 15 -4.98 22.61 35.37
C ALA A 15 -6.19 23.56 35.29
N GLU A 16 -7.24 23.30 36.06
CA GLU A 16 -8.43 24.15 36.19
C GLU A 16 -8.06 25.59 36.58
N LYS A 17 -7.18 25.75 37.57
CA LYS A 17 -6.65 27.06 37.96
C LYS A 17 -5.84 27.74 36.87
N LEU A 18 -5.02 26.99 36.12
CA LEU A 18 -4.19 27.53 35.04
C LEU A 18 -5.02 27.98 33.83
N PHE A 19 -6.04 27.20 33.47
CA PHE A 19 -6.96 27.52 32.38
C PHE A 19 -8.07 28.50 32.81
N GLY A 20 -8.27 28.71 34.11
CA GLY A 20 -9.30 29.60 34.65
C GLY A 20 -10.71 29.04 34.50
N VAL A 21 -10.86 27.71 34.58
CA VAL A 21 -12.14 27.01 34.42
C VAL A 21 -12.54 26.30 35.72
N GLU A 22 -13.84 26.20 35.99
CA GLU A 22 -14.36 25.52 37.19
C GLU A 22 -14.31 23.99 37.08
N ASN A 23 -14.50 23.46 35.87
CA ASN A 23 -14.46 22.03 35.60
C ASN A 23 -13.83 21.76 34.23
N LEU A 24 -12.65 21.13 34.25
CA LEU A 24 -11.89 20.82 33.03
C LEU A 24 -12.61 19.81 32.12
N TYR A 25 -13.43 18.92 32.69
CA TYR A 25 -14.11 17.84 31.98
C TYR A 25 -15.56 18.18 31.58
N SER A 26 -15.93 19.45 31.62
CA SER A 26 -17.19 19.92 31.02
C SER A 26 -17.13 19.85 29.50
N LEU A 27 -18.29 19.73 28.84
CA LEU A 27 -18.39 19.66 27.38
C LEU A 27 -17.74 20.86 26.69
N ASP A 28 -17.88 22.05 27.27
CA ASP A 28 -17.32 23.30 26.75
C ASP A 28 -15.77 23.31 26.80
N ASN A 29 -15.18 22.55 27.72
CA ASN A 29 -13.73 22.48 27.94
C ASN A 29 -13.08 21.21 27.37
N ALA A 30 -13.84 20.38 26.64
CA ALA A 30 -13.35 19.10 26.11
C ALA A 30 -12.07 19.24 25.27
N ILE A 31 -11.94 20.34 24.52
CA ILE A 31 -10.75 20.64 23.71
C ILE A 31 -9.52 20.89 24.62
N LEU A 32 -9.69 21.63 25.72
CA LEU A 32 -8.60 21.93 26.66
C LEU A 32 -8.12 20.66 27.37
N ALA A 33 -9.06 19.82 27.80
CA ALA A 33 -8.75 18.52 28.40
C ALA A 33 -7.96 17.64 27.42
N HIS A 34 -8.42 17.54 26.16
CA HIS A 34 -7.74 16.77 25.13
C HIS A 34 -6.33 17.30 24.85
N GLN A 35 -6.16 18.61 24.70
CA GLN A 35 -4.84 19.22 24.46
C GLN A 35 -3.87 18.98 25.63
N LEU A 36 -4.35 19.07 26.87
CA LEU A 36 -3.55 18.78 28.05
C LEU A 36 -3.10 17.31 28.07
N ASP A 37 -4.00 16.38 27.77
CA ASP A 37 -3.68 14.95 27.70
C ASP A 37 -2.61 14.66 26.64
N GLN A 38 -2.73 15.27 25.45
CA GLN A 38 -1.73 15.08 24.38
C GLN A 38 -0.38 15.72 24.74
N ALA A 39 -0.38 16.89 25.38
CA ALA A 39 0.85 17.51 25.88
C ALA A 39 1.53 16.61 26.93
N LEU A 40 0.77 16.07 27.89
CA LEU A 40 1.31 15.17 28.90
C LEU A 40 1.84 13.87 28.28
N LYS A 41 1.17 13.29 27.30
CA LYS A 41 1.68 12.13 26.54
C LYS A 41 2.98 12.48 25.82
N ALA A 42 3.03 13.60 25.09
CA ALA A 42 4.21 14.07 24.37
C ALA A 42 5.42 14.27 25.30
N HIS A 43 5.21 14.79 26.51
CA HIS A 43 6.27 15.03 27.47
C HIS A 43 6.74 13.76 28.21
N ASN A 44 5.84 12.85 28.56
CA ASN A 44 6.15 11.75 29.48
C ASN A 44 6.27 10.37 28.82
N LEU A 45 5.71 10.17 27.62
CA LEU A 45 5.73 8.87 26.93
C LEU A 45 6.58 8.87 25.66
N PHE A 46 6.77 10.04 25.05
CA PHE A 46 7.50 10.17 23.80
C PHE A 46 8.86 10.82 24.04
N GLU A 47 9.90 10.04 23.79
CA GLU A 47 11.30 10.46 23.89
C GLU A 47 11.89 10.72 22.50
N LYS A 48 12.61 11.83 22.40
CA LYS A 48 13.43 12.19 21.24
C LYS A 48 14.53 11.14 21.05
N ASP A 49 14.83 10.85 19.78
CA ASP A 49 15.79 9.83 19.33
C ASP A 49 15.41 8.37 19.66
N VAL A 50 14.20 8.16 20.20
CA VAL A 50 13.62 6.83 20.43
C VAL A 50 12.34 6.67 19.62
N HIS A 51 11.38 7.58 19.80
CA HIS A 51 10.05 7.50 19.17
C HIS A 51 9.91 8.45 17.98
N TYR A 52 10.68 9.53 17.99
CA TYR A 52 10.74 10.52 16.91
C TYR A 52 12.12 11.18 16.89
N VAL A 53 12.47 11.77 15.75
CA VAL A 53 13.68 12.58 15.58
C VAL A 53 13.30 13.96 15.04
N LEU A 54 14.19 14.94 15.23
CA LEU A 54 14.09 16.24 14.59
C LEU A 54 14.98 16.30 13.36
N ARG A 55 14.40 16.58 12.19
CA ARG A 55 15.15 16.78 10.95
C ARG A 55 14.56 17.97 10.21
N ASN A 56 15.42 18.87 9.74
CA ASN A 56 14.98 20.10 9.05
C ASN A 56 13.93 20.91 9.83
N ASN A 57 14.01 20.89 11.16
CA ASN A 57 13.03 21.53 12.05
C ASN A 57 11.62 20.93 11.97
N GLU A 58 11.51 19.65 11.60
CA GLU A 58 10.27 18.87 11.58
C GLU A 58 10.41 17.61 12.44
N VAL A 59 9.30 17.19 13.06
CA VAL A 59 9.20 15.95 13.83
C VAL A 59 8.98 14.79 12.86
N ILE A 60 9.88 13.80 12.87
CA ILE A 60 9.76 12.60 12.04
C ILE A 60 9.62 11.38 12.94
N ILE A 61 8.61 10.55 12.67
CA ILE A 61 8.31 9.34 13.44
C ILE A 61 9.38 8.28 13.17
N VAL A 62 9.86 7.62 14.23
CA VAL A 62 10.71 6.43 14.13
C VAL A 62 9.82 5.21 14.26
N ASP A 63 9.87 4.32 13.27
CA ASP A 63 9.15 3.05 13.31
C ASP A 63 9.77 2.11 14.36
N GLU A 64 8.98 1.68 15.35
CA GLU A 64 9.46 0.89 16.49
C GLU A 64 10.04 -0.49 16.11
N PHE A 65 9.64 -1.05 14.97
CA PHE A 65 10.08 -2.39 14.55
C PHE A 65 11.30 -2.36 13.64
N THR A 66 11.38 -1.34 12.78
CA THR A 66 12.40 -1.25 11.74
C THR A 66 13.46 -0.19 12.01
N GLY A 67 13.21 0.74 12.94
CA GLY A 67 14.05 1.90 13.20
C GLY A 67 14.08 2.90 12.03
N ARG A 68 13.23 2.72 11.02
CA ARG A 68 13.18 3.58 9.84
C ARG A 68 12.44 4.87 10.15
N LEU A 69 12.90 5.95 9.54
CA LEU A 69 12.24 7.25 9.57
C LEU A 69 11.01 7.22 8.65
N SER A 70 9.84 7.49 9.21
CA SER A 70 8.57 7.56 8.48
C SER A 70 8.28 9.01 8.05
N GLU A 71 8.93 9.43 6.98
CA GLU A 71 8.71 10.76 6.38
C GLU A 71 7.27 10.88 5.84
N GLY A 72 6.61 12.00 6.13
CA GLY A 72 5.22 12.28 5.71
C GLY A 72 4.12 11.64 6.56
N ARG A 73 4.45 10.84 7.58
CA ARG A 73 3.47 10.34 8.56
C ARG A 73 3.43 11.24 9.78
N ARG A 74 2.23 11.49 10.31
CA ARG A 74 1.99 12.24 11.54
C ARG A 74 1.30 11.38 12.59
N PHE A 75 1.54 11.67 13.86
CA PHE A 75 0.79 11.04 14.95
C PHE A 75 -0.64 11.59 14.96
N SER A 76 -1.61 10.75 15.29
CA SER A 76 -3.04 11.09 15.31
C SER A 76 -3.44 11.91 16.54
N GLU A 77 -4.68 12.42 16.52
CA GLU A 77 -5.34 13.07 17.66
C GLU A 77 -4.61 14.30 18.23
N GLY A 78 -3.90 15.06 17.40
CA GLY A 78 -3.16 16.24 17.85
C GLY A 78 -1.84 15.95 18.60
N LEU A 79 -1.44 14.68 18.76
CA LEU A 79 -0.19 14.32 19.45
C LEU A 79 1.05 14.85 18.71
N HIS A 80 0.99 14.89 17.38
CA HIS A 80 2.12 15.37 16.58
C HIS A 80 2.37 16.87 16.82
N GLN A 81 1.30 17.66 16.90
CA GLN A 81 1.35 19.08 17.22
C GLN A 81 1.84 19.32 18.65
N ALA A 82 1.45 18.46 19.60
CA ALA A 82 1.97 18.52 20.96
C ALA A 82 3.49 18.26 21.01
N LEU A 83 4.01 17.35 20.18
CA LEU A 83 5.45 17.11 20.03
C LEU A 83 6.15 18.29 19.34
N GLU A 84 5.54 18.86 18.30
CA GLU A 84 6.07 20.06 17.63
C GLU A 84 6.17 21.24 18.61
N ALA A 85 5.15 21.43 19.46
CA ALA A 85 5.15 22.42 20.53
C ALA A 85 6.21 22.14 21.60
N LYS A 86 6.34 20.89 22.06
CA LYS A 86 7.37 20.45 23.02
C LYS A 86 8.78 20.76 22.53
N GLU A 87 9.05 20.51 21.25
CA GLU A 87 10.37 20.72 20.63
C GLU A 87 10.58 22.16 20.11
N ASN A 88 9.62 23.06 20.31
CA ASN A 88 9.64 24.44 19.81
C ASN A 88 9.87 24.55 18.29
N VAL A 89 9.32 23.61 17.52
CA VAL A 89 9.33 23.69 16.05
C VAL A 89 8.01 24.27 15.53
N LYS A 90 7.96 24.58 14.23
CA LYS A 90 6.75 25.13 13.62
C LYS A 90 5.62 24.09 13.69
N ILE A 91 4.57 24.41 14.43
CA ILE A 91 3.36 23.60 14.50
C ILE A 91 2.68 23.64 13.13
N GLN A 92 2.49 22.48 12.52
CA GLN A 92 1.80 22.38 11.23
C GLN A 92 0.29 22.21 11.44
N GLU A 93 -0.50 22.74 10.51
CA GLU A 93 -1.95 22.59 10.54
C GLU A 93 -2.36 21.12 10.42
N GLU A 94 -3.33 20.71 11.24
CA GLU A 94 -3.90 19.37 11.14
C GLU A 94 -4.81 19.29 9.92
N SER A 95 -4.63 18.26 9.09
CA SER A 95 -5.66 17.88 8.13
C SER A 95 -6.78 17.17 8.89
N GLN A 96 -7.84 17.90 9.22
CA GLN A 96 -9.01 17.32 9.88
C GLN A 96 -9.83 16.49 8.89
N THR A 97 -10.07 15.23 9.22
CA THR A 97 -11.00 14.39 8.45
C THR A 97 -12.42 14.76 8.86
N LEU A 98 -13.17 15.44 7.97
CA LEU A 98 -14.55 15.88 8.23
C LEU A 98 -15.58 14.77 8.08
N ALA A 99 -15.30 13.80 7.20
CA ALA A 99 -16.17 12.66 6.95
C ALA A 99 -15.34 11.47 6.45
N ASP A 100 -15.74 10.28 6.85
CA ASP A 100 -15.19 9.02 6.38
C ASP A 100 -16.32 8.00 6.15
N ILE A 101 -16.10 7.10 5.19
CA ILE A 101 -16.96 5.94 4.97
C ILE A 101 -16.13 4.81 4.39
N THR A 102 -16.38 3.58 4.82
CA THR A 102 -15.74 2.40 4.22
C THR A 102 -16.42 2.05 2.89
N PHE A 103 -15.68 1.45 1.95
CA PHE A 103 -16.28 0.98 0.70
C PHE A 103 -17.42 -0.01 0.93
N GLN A 104 -17.28 -0.88 1.94
CA GLN A 104 -18.34 -1.82 2.32
C GLN A 104 -19.64 -1.08 2.64
N ASN A 105 -19.57 -0.07 3.51
CA ASN A 105 -20.75 0.71 3.91
C ASN A 105 -21.30 1.53 2.74
N TYR A 106 -20.42 2.15 1.95
CA TYR A 106 -20.80 2.93 0.77
C TYR A 106 -21.56 2.10 -0.26
N PHE A 107 -21.06 0.91 -0.63
CA PHE A 107 -21.73 0.05 -1.61
C PHE A 107 -23.03 -0.57 -1.09
N ARG A 108 -23.16 -0.79 0.23
CA ARG A 108 -24.41 -1.26 0.84
C ARG A 108 -25.55 -0.25 0.80
N MET A 109 -25.26 1.03 0.51
CA MET A 109 -26.30 2.06 0.35
C MET A 109 -27.06 1.93 -0.99
N TYR A 110 -26.55 1.15 -1.94
CA TYR A 110 -27.20 0.97 -3.24
C TYR A 110 -28.37 -0.01 -3.12
N ASN A 111 -29.54 0.37 -3.68
CA ASN A 111 -30.72 -0.50 -3.74
C ASN A 111 -30.47 -1.82 -4.49
N LYS A 112 -29.57 -1.78 -5.47
CA LYS A 112 -29.14 -2.95 -6.25
C LYS A 112 -27.65 -2.87 -6.46
N LEU A 113 -26.94 -3.93 -6.08
CA LEU A 113 -25.50 -4.06 -6.24
C LEU A 113 -25.18 -5.28 -7.11
N ALA A 114 -24.19 -5.14 -7.99
CA ALA A 114 -23.66 -6.23 -8.80
C ALA A 114 -22.18 -5.94 -9.10
N GLY A 115 -21.40 -6.99 -9.38
CA GLY A 115 -19.97 -6.88 -9.71
C GLY A 115 -19.54 -7.97 -10.68
N MET A 116 -18.42 -7.73 -11.37
CA MET A 116 -17.81 -8.71 -12.28
C MET A 116 -16.29 -8.73 -12.10
N THR A 117 -15.71 -9.92 -12.09
CA THR A 117 -14.26 -10.14 -11.98
C THR A 117 -13.91 -11.57 -12.39
N GLY A 118 -12.65 -11.81 -12.77
CA GLY A 118 -12.15 -13.15 -13.11
C GLY A 118 -11.78 -14.02 -11.90
N THR A 119 -11.75 -13.46 -10.68
CA THR A 119 -11.17 -14.14 -9.48
C THR A 119 -12.06 -14.01 -8.23
N ALA A 120 -13.38 -14.14 -8.36
CA ALA A 120 -14.30 -14.02 -7.21
C ALA A 120 -14.57 -15.34 -6.47
N GLN A 121 -14.36 -16.49 -7.12
CA GLN A 121 -14.86 -17.77 -6.60
C GLN A 121 -14.22 -18.18 -5.26
N THR A 122 -12.96 -17.85 -5.03
CA THR A 122 -12.26 -18.14 -3.77
C THR A 122 -12.81 -17.30 -2.61
N GLU A 123 -13.27 -16.08 -2.90
CA GLU A 123 -13.80 -15.13 -1.91
C GLU A 123 -15.34 -15.09 -1.89
N ALA A 124 -16.01 -16.11 -2.41
CA ALA A 124 -17.48 -16.14 -2.52
C ALA A 124 -18.18 -15.96 -1.16
N THR A 125 -17.60 -16.52 -0.10
CA THR A 125 -18.08 -16.35 1.27
C THR A 125 -18.04 -14.89 1.72
N GLU A 126 -16.98 -14.15 1.38
CA GLU A 126 -16.84 -12.74 1.74
C GLU A 126 -17.89 -11.88 1.02
N PHE A 127 -18.11 -12.12 -0.28
CA PHE A 127 -19.15 -11.44 -1.06
C PHE A 127 -20.56 -11.69 -0.49
N SER A 128 -20.85 -12.92 -0.10
CA SER A 128 -22.13 -13.29 0.49
C SER A 128 -22.33 -12.64 1.86
N GLN A 129 -21.32 -12.66 2.73
CA GLN A 129 -21.43 -12.13 4.10
C GLN A 129 -21.48 -10.59 4.15
N ILE A 130 -20.66 -9.91 3.34
CA ILE A 130 -20.52 -8.45 3.40
C ILE A 130 -21.57 -7.76 2.53
N TYR A 131 -21.83 -8.29 1.33
CA TYR A 131 -22.65 -7.64 0.31
C TYR A 131 -23.94 -8.40 -0.03
N SER A 132 -24.17 -9.59 0.54
CA SER A 132 -25.29 -10.47 0.17
C SER A 132 -25.32 -10.77 -1.33
N LEU A 133 -24.13 -10.94 -1.92
CA LEU A 133 -23.96 -11.28 -3.33
C LEU A 133 -23.49 -12.71 -3.50
N ASP A 134 -24.18 -13.45 -4.36
CA ASP A 134 -23.73 -14.76 -4.82
C ASP A 134 -22.67 -14.60 -5.92
N VAL A 135 -21.65 -15.45 -5.87
CA VAL A 135 -20.63 -15.51 -6.93
C VAL A 135 -21.00 -16.62 -7.91
N ILE A 136 -21.23 -16.23 -9.16
CA ILE A 136 -21.55 -17.15 -10.25
C ILE A 136 -20.35 -17.21 -11.20
N SER A 137 -19.73 -18.38 -11.30
CA SER A 137 -18.66 -18.64 -12.27
C SER A 137 -19.25 -18.83 -13.67
N ILE A 138 -19.01 -17.86 -14.56
CA ILE A 138 -19.44 -17.92 -15.96
C ILE A 138 -18.43 -18.76 -16.77
N PRO A 139 -18.88 -19.75 -17.58
CA PRO A 139 -17.98 -20.52 -18.44
C PRO A 139 -17.20 -19.65 -19.42
N THR A 140 -15.99 -20.06 -19.76
CA THR A 140 -15.21 -19.35 -20.77
C THR A 140 -15.79 -19.52 -22.17
N ASN A 141 -15.67 -18.49 -23.00
CA ASN A 141 -16.12 -18.54 -24.40
C ASN A 141 -15.36 -19.60 -25.23
N ILE A 142 -14.09 -19.84 -24.89
CA ILE A 142 -13.21 -20.82 -25.54
C ILE A 142 -12.53 -21.65 -24.44
N PRO A 143 -12.27 -22.96 -24.66
CA PRO A 143 -11.52 -23.78 -23.71
C PRO A 143 -10.13 -23.20 -23.40
N ILE A 144 -9.77 -23.17 -22.11
CA ILE A 144 -8.47 -22.71 -21.66
C ILE A 144 -7.41 -23.74 -22.03
N LYS A 145 -6.36 -23.30 -22.75
CA LYS A 145 -5.19 -24.11 -23.11
C LYS A 145 -3.90 -23.64 -22.43
N ARG A 146 -4.01 -22.70 -21.47
CA ARG A 146 -2.87 -22.18 -20.70
C ARG A 146 -2.29 -23.31 -19.85
N GLN A 147 -0.95 -23.39 -19.82
CA GLN A 147 -0.23 -24.36 -19.00
C GLN A 147 0.19 -23.68 -17.69
N ASP A 148 -0.55 -23.95 -16.63
CA ASP A 148 -0.21 -23.51 -15.29
C ASP A 148 0.78 -24.52 -14.69
N LYS A 149 2.04 -24.08 -14.47
CA LYS A 149 3.11 -24.91 -13.92
C LYS A 149 3.11 -24.87 -12.39
N ASP A 150 3.69 -25.90 -11.77
CA ASP A 150 3.91 -25.93 -10.32
C ASP A 150 4.87 -24.83 -9.85
N ASP A 151 4.66 -24.36 -8.62
CA ASP A 151 5.50 -23.36 -7.99
C ASP A 151 6.94 -23.85 -7.77
N LEU A 152 7.91 -22.97 -8.04
CA LEU A 152 9.33 -23.23 -7.79
C LEU A 152 9.79 -22.54 -6.51
N ILE A 153 10.28 -23.34 -5.55
CA ILE A 153 10.73 -22.86 -4.24
C ILE A 153 12.27 -22.81 -4.22
N TYR A 154 12.82 -21.66 -3.82
CA TYR A 154 14.26 -21.42 -3.69
C TYR A 154 14.63 -21.10 -2.25
N LYS A 155 15.86 -21.45 -1.84
CA LYS A 155 16.34 -21.19 -0.47
C LYS A 155 16.54 -19.71 -0.21
N THR A 156 17.05 -18.97 -1.19
CA THR A 156 17.31 -17.54 -1.06
C THR A 156 16.58 -16.73 -2.13
N GLN A 157 16.29 -15.47 -1.80
CA GLN A 157 15.70 -14.54 -2.76
C GLN A 157 16.61 -14.28 -3.96
N ASN A 158 17.93 -14.25 -3.76
CA ASN A 158 18.88 -14.04 -4.84
C ASN A 158 18.89 -15.21 -5.83
N GLU A 159 18.84 -16.46 -5.34
CA GLU A 159 18.69 -17.64 -6.21
C GLU A 159 17.38 -17.59 -7.00
N LYS A 160 16.27 -17.24 -6.34
CA LYS A 160 14.98 -17.06 -7.01
C LYS A 160 15.07 -16.03 -8.14
N PHE A 161 15.65 -14.86 -7.86
CA PHE A 161 15.74 -13.78 -8.85
C PHE A 161 16.63 -14.16 -10.02
N LYS A 162 17.78 -14.80 -9.76
CA LYS A 162 18.63 -15.33 -10.83
C LYS A 162 17.90 -16.36 -11.68
N ALA A 163 17.16 -17.28 -11.06
CA ALA A 163 16.39 -18.28 -11.79
C ALA A 163 15.31 -17.66 -12.69
N VAL A 164 14.60 -16.62 -12.19
CA VAL A 164 13.62 -15.87 -12.99
C VAL A 164 14.31 -15.21 -14.20
N ILE A 165 15.45 -14.55 -14.01
CA ILE A 165 16.21 -13.93 -15.11
C ILE A 165 16.67 -14.97 -16.14
N GLU A 166 17.14 -16.13 -15.71
CA GLU A 166 17.52 -17.21 -16.63
C GLU A 166 16.32 -17.74 -17.43
N GLU A 167 15.13 -17.78 -16.84
CA GLU A 167 13.93 -18.18 -17.56
C GLU A 167 13.48 -17.10 -18.58
N ILE A 168 13.54 -15.83 -18.20
CA ILE A 168 13.32 -14.70 -19.12
C ILE A 168 14.29 -14.77 -20.30
N LYS A 169 15.58 -15.05 -20.05
CA LYS A 169 16.59 -15.22 -21.10
C LYS A 169 16.24 -16.33 -22.08
N LYS A 170 15.82 -17.50 -21.58
CA LYS A 170 15.44 -18.63 -22.44
C LYS A 170 14.21 -18.33 -23.29
N ALA A 171 13.20 -17.67 -22.72
CA ALA A 171 11.99 -17.29 -23.45
C ALA A 171 12.30 -16.20 -24.50
N ASN A 172 13.02 -15.15 -24.09
CA ASN A 172 13.40 -14.04 -24.95
C ASN A 172 14.31 -14.48 -26.10
N ALA A 173 15.27 -15.39 -25.86
CA ALA A 173 16.13 -15.96 -26.90
C ALA A 173 15.36 -16.69 -28.02
N LYS A 174 14.16 -17.20 -27.72
CA LYS A 174 13.25 -17.82 -28.70
C LYS A 174 12.26 -16.81 -29.29
N GLY A 175 12.25 -15.57 -28.81
CA GLY A 175 11.30 -14.52 -29.19
C GLY A 175 9.95 -14.61 -28.47
N GLN A 176 9.80 -15.47 -27.46
CA GLN A 176 8.57 -15.58 -26.70
C GLN A 176 8.41 -14.35 -25.77
N PRO A 177 7.26 -13.65 -25.79
CA PRO A 177 7.01 -12.53 -24.88
C PRO A 177 6.87 -12.99 -23.44
N VAL A 178 7.29 -12.15 -22.50
CA VAL A 178 7.28 -12.44 -21.05
C VAL A 178 6.66 -11.29 -20.26
N LEU A 179 5.73 -11.60 -19.36
CA LEU A 179 5.14 -10.68 -18.40
C LEU A 179 5.50 -11.08 -16.96
N VAL A 180 6.33 -10.27 -16.29
CA VAL A 180 6.81 -10.54 -14.93
C VAL A 180 5.99 -9.73 -13.92
N GLY A 181 5.22 -10.40 -13.07
CA GLY A 181 4.51 -9.77 -11.96
C GLY A 181 5.40 -9.58 -10.72
N THR A 182 5.42 -8.38 -10.16
CA THR A 182 6.07 -8.11 -8.86
C THR A 182 5.08 -7.48 -7.87
N ALA A 183 5.38 -7.62 -6.57
CA ALA A 183 4.53 -7.09 -5.49
C ALA A 183 4.91 -5.66 -5.05
N SER A 184 6.05 -5.14 -5.50
CA SER A 184 6.53 -3.83 -5.06
C SER A 184 7.48 -3.19 -6.06
N ILE A 185 7.55 -1.86 -6.05
CA ILE A 185 8.41 -1.09 -6.96
C ILE A 185 9.87 -1.45 -6.72
N GLU A 186 10.29 -1.63 -5.47
CA GLU A 186 11.68 -2.00 -5.14
C GLU A 186 12.08 -3.33 -5.79
N ARG A 187 11.16 -4.30 -5.86
CA ARG A 187 11.41 -5.58 -6.54
C ARG A 187 11.49 -5.39 -8.05
N SER A 188 10.63 -4.56 -8.63
CA SER A 188 10.70 -4.22 -10.05
C SER A 188 12.02 -3.56 -10.42
N GLU A 189 12.53 -2.66 -9.59
CA GLU A 189 13.84 -2.03 -9.78
C GLU A 189 14.99 -3.04 -9.69
N VAL A 190 14.90 -4.04 -8.80
CA VAL A 190 15.90 -5.13 -8.77
C VAL A 190 15.89 -5.91 -10.08
N PHE A 191 14.72 -6.29 -10.59
CA PHE A 191 14.61 -7.00 -11.87
C PHE A 191 15.08 -6.14 -13.05
N HIS A 192 14.72 -4.85 -13.06
CA HIS A 192 15.20 -3.88 -14.05
C HIS A 192 16.73 -3.89 -14.12
N ASN A 193 17.39 -3.70 -12.99
CA ASN A 193 18.86 -3.68 -12.91
C ASN A 193 19.49 -5.02 -13.34
N MET A 194 18.85 -6.15 -13.04
CA MET A 194 19.34 -7.46 -13.48
C MET A 194 19.19 -7.64 -15.00
N LEU A 195 18.05 -7.24 -15.58
CA LEU A 195 17.82 -7.33 -17.03
C LEU A 195 18.71 -6.37 -17.83
N VAL A 196 18.99 -5.16 -17.31
CA VAL A 196 19.95 -4.22 -17.90
C VAL A 196 21.35 -4.85 -17.99
N LYS A 197 21.81 -5.53 -16.94
CA LYS A 197 23.11 -6.22 -16.94
C LYS A 197 23.18 -7.32 -17.98
N GLU A 198 22.08 -8.05 -18.18
CA GLU A 198 21.95 -9.09 -19.20
C GLU A 198 21.65 -8.53 -20.61
N LYS A 199 21.54 -7.20 -20.76
CA LYS A 199 21.25 -6.50 -22.02
C LYS A 199 19.93 -6.92 -22.68
N ILE A 200 18.90 -7.18 -21.86
CA ILE A 200 17.56 -7.55 -22.33
C ILE A 200 16.69 -6.29 -22.36
N PRO A 201 16.22 -5.82 -23.53
CA PRO A 201 15.25 -4.73 -23.62
C PRO A 201 13.96 -5.11 -22.91
N HIS A 202 13.45 -4.21 -22.06
CA HIS A 202 12.24 -4.46 -21.28
C HIS A 202 11.55 -3.15 -20.88
N HIS A 203 10.30 -3.26 -20.49
CA HIS A 203 9.50 -2.17 -19.93
C HIS A 203 9.19 -2.44 -18.44
N VAL A 204 9.04 -1.37 -17.67
CA VAL A 204 8.65 -1.44 -16.24
C VAL A 204 7.41 -0.58 -16.03
N LEU A 205 6.36 -1.18 -15.49
CA LEU A 205 5.08 -0.53 -15.18
C LEU A 205 4.92 -0.43 -13.66
N ASN A 206 4.74 0.78 -13.16
CA ASN A 206 4.77 1.08 -11.72
C ASN A 206 3.43 1.66 -11.20
N ALA A 207 2.35 1.53 -11.98
CA ALA A 207 1.02 2.06 -11.66
C ALA A 207 1.00 3.58 -11.41
N LYS A 208 1.92 4.33 -12.05
CA LYS A 208 2.01 5.80 -11.89
C LYS A 208 1.22 6.56 -12.95
N ASN A 209 1.22 6.06 -14.19
CA ASN A 209 0.54 6.70 -15.30
C ASN A 209 -0.27 5.68 -16.10
N HIS A 210 -1.55 5.54 -15.74
CA HIS A 210 -2.41 4.49 -16.30
C HIS A 210 -2.57 4.56 -17.82
N GLU A 211 -2.65 5.76 -18.43
CA GLU A 211 -2.85 5.89 -19.88
C GLU A 211 -1.61 5.45 -20.67
N GLN A 212 -0.42 5.88 -20.24
CA GLN A 212 0.82 5.48 -20.90
C GLN A 212 1.15 3.99 -20.66
N GLU A 213 0.91 3.51 -19.43
CA GLU A 213 1.11 2.09 -19.10
C GLU A 213 0.17 1.18 -19.88
N ALA A 214 -1.06 1.64 -20.17
CA ALA A 214 -2.02 0.90 -21.00
C ALA A 214 -1.52 0.69 -22.44
N LEU A 215 -0.85 1.70 -23.02
CA LEU A 215 -0.24 1.56 -24.36
C LEU A 215 0.92 0.57 -24.36
N ILE A 216 1.74 0.58 -23.31
CA ILE A 216 2.89 -0.33 -23.19
C ILE A 216 2.43 -1.77 -22.97
N ILE A 217 1.45 -1.99 -22.07
CA ILE A 217 0.98 -3.35 -21.75
C ILE A 217 0.25 -3.99 -22.94
N GLN A 218 -0.44 -3.20 -23.78
CA GLN A 218 -1.08 -3.70 -25.00
C GLN A 218 -0.07 -4.37 -25.95
N ASP A 219 1.17 -3.88 -25.95
CA ASP A 219 2.28 -4.38 -26.77
C ASP A 219 3.08 -5.50 -26.09
N ALA A 220 2.75 -5.88 -24.85
CA ALA A 220 3.47 -6.91 -24.10
C ALA A 220 3.36 -8.31 -24.74
N GLY A 221 2.40 -8.51 -25.65
CA GLY A 221 2.23 -9.75 -26.41
C GLY A 221 3.07 -9.85 -27.69
N LYS A 222 3.86 -8.83 -28.04
CA LYS A 222 4.69 -8.81 -29.25
C LYS A 222 5.96 -9.67 -29.10
N LYS A 223 6.49 -10.16 -30.23
CA LYS A 223 7.69 -11.00 -30.25
C LYS A 223 8.85 -10.37 -29.50
N GLY A 224 9.40 -11.11 -28.53
CA GLY A 224 10.55 -10.70 -27.72
C GLY A 224 10.25 -9.60 -26.71
N ALA A 225 8.99 -9.20 -26.50
CA ALA A 225 8.64 -8.21 -25.49
C ALA A 225 8.88 -8.77 -24.08
N VAL A 226 9.50 -7.97 -23.21
CA VAL A 226 9.66 -8.29 -21.79
C VAL A 226 9.07 -7.13 -20.99
N THR A 227 8.08 -7.41 -20.16
CA THR A 227 7.38 -6.39 -19.39
C THR A 227 7.37 -6.78 -17.91
N ILE A 228 7.79 -5.87 -17.04
CA ILE A 228 7.69 -6.01 -15.59
C ILE A 228 6.49 -5.19 -15.12
N ALA A 229 5.52 -5.81 -14.46
CA ALA A 229 4.32 -5.17 -13.95
C ALA A 229 4.25 -5.24 -12.42
N THR A 230 4.31 -4.08 -11.77
CA THR A 230 4.17 -3.96 -10.31
C THR A 230 2.70 -3.98 -9.92
N ASN A 231 2.28 -4.84 -9.00
CA ASN A 231 0.93 -4.90 -8.43
C ASN A 231 -0.20 -4.84 -9.48
N MET A 232 -0.09 -5.65 -10.54
CA MET A 232 -1.07 -5.69 -11.63
C MET A 232 -1.21 -4.36 -12.40
N ALA A 233 -0.12 -3.59 -12.52
CA ALA A 233 -0.08 -2.45 -13.44
C ALA A 233 -0.50 -2.88 -14.86
N GLY A 234 -1.36 -2.08 -15.50
CA GLY A 234 -2.00 -2.44 -16.77
C GLY A 234 -3.25 -3.33 -16.66
N ARG A 235 -3.78 -3.54 -15.44
CA ARG A 235 -5.06 -4.25 -15.23
C ARG A 235 -6.18 -3.66 -16.09
N GLY A 236 -6.91 -4.55 -16.77
CA GLY A 236 -8.06 -4.19 -17.61
C GLY A 236 -7.73 -4.01 -19.09
N VAL A 237 -6.44 -4.01 -19.46
CA VAL A 237 -6.00 -3.99 -20.86
C VAL A 237 -5.75 -5.42 -21.34
N ASP A 238 -6.34 -5.78 -22.47
CA ASP A 238 -6.16 -7.09 -23.10
C ASP A 238 -4.82 -7.18 -23.85
N ILE A 239 -4.07 -8.26 -23.60
CA ILE A 239 -2.78 -8.52 -24.24
C ILE A 239 -2.99 -9.52 -25.38
N LYS A 240 -3.01 -9.01 -26.61
CA LYS A 240 -3.25 -9.83 -27.79
C LYS A 240 -1.96 -10.48 -28.28
N ILE A 241 -2.08 -11.71 -28.75
CA ILE A 241 -1.00 -12.46 -29.40
C ILE A 241 -1.44 -12.92 -30.79
N ASP A 242 -0.51 -12.96 -31.72
CA ASP A 242 -0.72 -13.49 -33.07
C ASP A 242 -0.38 -14.99 -33.15
N ASP A 243 -0.47 -15.56 -34.37
CA ASP A 243 -0.21 -16.97 -34.62
C ASP A 243 1.27 -17.35 -34.45
N GLU A 244 2.19 -16.41 -34.73
CA GLU A 244 3.63 -16.61 -34.52
C GLU A 244 3.91 -16.78 -33.03
N ILE A 245 3.38 -15.90 -32.18
CA ILE A 245 3.55 -15.98 -30.74
C ILE A 245 2.86 -17.21 -30.17
N ARG A 246 1.69 -17.60 -30.70
CA ARG A 246 1.02 -18.84 -30.29
C ARG A 246 1.87 -20.07 -30.61
N ALA A 247 2.58 -20.10 -31.73
CA ALA A 247 3.51 -21.17 -32.08
C ALA A 247 4.75 -21.21 -31.16
N LEU A 248 5.14 -20.06 -30.60
CA LEU A 248 6.23 -19.95 -29.61
C LEU A 248 5.80 -20.33 -28.18
N GLY A 249 4.53 -20.67 -27.95
CA GLY A 249 3.99 -21.07 -26.64
C GLY A 249 3.08 -20.01 -26.00
N GLY A 250 2.81 -18.89 -26.67
CA GLY A 250 2.00 -17.79 -26.15
C GLY A 250 2.77 -16.84 -25.24
N LEU A 251 2.04 -15.96 -24.54
CA LEU A 251 2.60 -15.10 -23.50
C LEU A 251 3.05 -15.96 -22.31
N TYR A 252 4.28 -15.75 -21.86
CA TYR A 252 4.86 -16.41 -20.71
C TYR A 252 4.76 -15.58 -19.43
#